data_AF-A0A2U3LH40-F1
#
_entry.id   AF-A0A2U3LH40-F1
#
_cell.length_a   1.000
_cell.length_b   1.000
_cell.length_c   1.000
_cell.angle_alpha   90.00
_cell.angle_beta   90.00
_cell.angle_gamma   90.00
#
_symmetry.space_group_name_H-M   'P 1'
#
loop_
_entity.id
_entity.type
_entity.pdbx_description
1 polymer ?
#
loop_
_entity_poly.entity_id
_entity_poly.type
_entity_poly.pdbx_seq_one_letter_code
_entity_poly.pdbx_strand_id
1 'polypeptide(L)'
;MAGLADAGTFGVEGLFDTADAGQMTLNANFIASEMALCTITFPSIVGASWSATCMISDLQMGGDLDVTKAATFKCTLTINGEPSFATVPAPALTGLTASGTSGTFSPSFSGSTMSYGYDFITSTSIAFTPTASESLQCTLYVDGVIQGAAFTVGTASPAIAFSTAGSHLVSLVISGAGYSSQTYTITAVRTT
;
A
#
# COMPACT_ATOMS: atom_id res chain seq x y z
N MET A 1 36.90 -11.84 -14.63
CA MET A 1 36.04 -10.64 -14.67
C MET A 1 34.66 -11.09 -14.25
N ALA A 2 34.16 -10.67 -13.10
CA ALA A 2 32.78 -10.98 -12.72
C ALA A 2 31.86 -10.32 -13.77
N GLY A 3 30.91 -11.08 -14.33
CA GLY A 3 29.93 -10.52 -15.26
C GLY A 3 29.09 -9.45 -14.57
N LEU A 4 28.52 -8.52 -15.34
CA LEU A 4 27.50 -7.62 -14.81
C LEU A 4 26.35 -8.48 -14.27
N ALA A 5 26.00 -8.28 -13.00
CA ALA A 5 24.85 -8.96 -12.42
C ALA A 5 23.58 -8.38 -13.05
N ASP A 6 22.81 -9.24 -13.74
CA ASP A 6 21.48 -8.91 -14.23
C ASP A 6 20.46 -9.35 -13.17
N ALA A 7 19.73 -8.39 -12.63
CA ALA A 7 18.67 -8.66 -11.65
C ALA A 7 17.44 -9.31 -12.29
N GLY A 8 17.35 -9.29 -13.62
CA GLY A 8 16.36 -10.01 -14.41
C GLY A 8 15.01 -9.29 -14.54
N THR A 9 13.99 -10.08 -14.84
CA THR A 9 12.60 -9.63 -14.98
C THR A 9 11.69 -10.44 -14.08
N PHE A 10 10.55 -9.87 -13.72
CA PHE A 10 9.49 -10.62 -13.03
C PHE A 10 8.11 -10.25 -13.60
N GLY A 11 7.19 -11.22 -13.52
CA GLY A 11 5.82 -11.07 -14.00
C GLY A 11 4.84 -10.88 -12.85
N VAL A 12 3.83 -10.05 -13.07
CA VAL A 12 2.63 -9.93 -12.25
C VAL A 12 1.43 -10.30 -13.12
N GLU A 13 0.61 -11.23 -12.64
CA GLU A 13 -0.58 -11.70 -13.36
C GLU A 13 -1.81 -11.66 -12.47
N GLY A 14 -2.99 -11.47 -13.08
CA GLY A 14 -4.26 -11.40 -12.37
C GLY A 14 -5.45 -11.28 -13.30
N LEU A 15 -6.58 -10.87 -12.73
CA LEU A 15 -7.78 -10.51 -13.49
C LEU A 15 -7.75 -9.03 -13.80
N PHE A 16 -8.14 -8.68 -15.03
CA PHE A 16 -8.29 -7.31 -15.44
C PHE A 16 -9.54 -6.70 -14.78
N ASP A 17 -9.35 -5.58 -14.08
CA ASP A 17 -10.43 -4.80 -13.47
C ASP A 17 -10.26 -3.34 -13.88
N THR A 18 -11.26 -2.79 -14.57
CA THR A 18 -11.24 -1.41 -15.06
C THR A 18 -11.39 -0.38 -13.95
N ALA A 19 -11.90 -0.77 -12.78
CA ALA A 19 -12.01 0.08 -11.61
C ALA A 19 -10.74 0.08 -10.75
N ASP A 20 -9.78 -0.81 -11.04
CA ASP A 20 -8.53 -0.91 -10.30
C ASP A 20 -7.56 0.23 -10.68
N ALA A 21 -7.43 1.19 -9.76
CA ALA A 21 -6.54 2.33 -9.91
C ALA A 21 -5.06 1.93 -10.09
N GLY A 22 -4.64 0.80 -9.51
CA GLY A 22 -3.29 0.27 -9.64
C GLY A 22 -3.00 -0.22 -11.05
N GLN A 23 -3.92 -0.98 -11.64
CA GLN A 23 -3.80 -1.44 -13.05
C GLN A 23 -3.78 -0.25 -14.02
N MET A 24 -4.61 0.78 -13.78
CA MET A 24 -4.62 2.00 -14.59
C MET A 24 -3.32 2.80 -14.46
N THR A 25 -2.73 2.83 -13.27
CA THR A 25 -1.41 3.46 -13.04
C THR A 25 -0.32 2.72 -13.80
N LEU A 26 -0.32 1.39 -13.78
CA LEU A 26 0.65 0.59 -14.54
C LEU A 26 0.55 0.86 -16.06
N ASN A 27 -0.66 1.02 -16.60
CA ASN A 27 -0.84 1.43 -17.98
C ASN A 27 -0.28 2.82 -18.30
N ALA A 28 -0.53 3.79 -17.42
CA ALA A 28 0.04 5.13 -17.57
C ALA A 28 1.58 5.11 -17.56
N ASN A 29 2.17 4.38 -16.61
CA ASN A 29 3.63 4.22 -16.50
C ASN A 29 4.22 3.52 -17.73
N PHE A 30 3.52 2.52 -18.28
CA PHE A 30 3.95 1.81 -19.49
C PHE A 30 3.96 2.76 -20.71
N ILE A 31 2.88 3.50 -20.93
CA ILE A 31 2.78 4.48 -22.04
C ILE A 31 3.84 5.58 -21.90
N ALA A 32 4.08 6.05 -20.67
CA ALA A 32 5.08 7.07 -20.38
C ALA A 32 6.54 6.54 -20.39
N SER A 33 6.73 5.22 -20.45
CA SER A 33 8.05 4.57 -20.24
C SER A 33 8.72 5.03 -18.93
N GLU A 34 7.92 5.23 -17.90
CA GLU A 34 8.37 5.74 -16.61
C GLU A 34 9.07 4.63 -15.80
N MET A 35 10.22 4.96 -15.22
CA MET A 35 10.88 4.11 -14.24
C MET A 35 10.30 4.41 -12.86
N ALA A 36 9.79 3.37 -12.20
CA ALA A 36 9.17 3.49 -10.88
C ALA A 36 9.87 2.57 -9.88
N LEU A 37 9.88 2.97 -8.60
CA LEU A 37 10.30 2.10 -7.52
C LEU A 37 9.22 1.02 -7.30
N CYS A 38 9.55 -0.23 -7.56
CA CYS A 38 8.69 -1.36 -7.30
C CYS A 38 9.09 -2.02 -5.98
N THR A 39 8.09 -2.40 -5.18
CA THR A 39 8.30 -3.11 -3.91
C THR A 39 7.43 -4.35 -3.86
N ILE A 40 8.06 -5.51 -3.64
CA ILE A 40 7.40 -6.76 -3.29
C ILE A 40 7.48 -6.88 -1.77
N THR A 41 6.35 -6.82 -1.10
CA THR A 41 6.26 -7.09 0.34
C THR A 41 5.92 -8.56 0.54
N PHE A 42 6.80 -9.32 1.17
CA PHE A 42 6.53 -10.72 1.50
C PHE A 42 5.58 -10.80 2.72
N PRO A 43 4.86 -11.93 2.90
CA PRO A 43 4.00 -12.11 4.06
C PRO A 43 4.75 -11.89 5.38
N SER A 44 4.02 -11.45 6.42
CA SER A 44 4.59 -11.08 7.72
C SER A 44 5.39 -12.19 8.41
N ILE A 45 5.16 -13.46 8.05
CA ILE A 45 5.95 -14.59 8.54
C ILE A 45 7.40 -14.57 8.03
N VAL A 46 7.63 -13.98 6.85
CA VAL A 46 8.96 -13.78 6.27
C VAL A 46 9.52 -12.42 6.71
N GLY A 47 8.66 -11.42 6.87
CA GLY A 47 9.03 -10.10 7.41
C GLY A 47 10.03 -9.34 6.53
N ALA A 48 10.07 -9.63 5.23
CA ALA A 48 11.01 -9.05 4.29
C ALA A 48 10.29 -8.26 3.20
N SER A 49 10.99 -7.28 2.64
CA SER A 49 10.59 -6.59 1.41
C SER A 49 11.74 -6.61 0.41
N TRP A 50 11.40 -6.81 -0.85
CA TRP A 50 12.33 -6.63 -1.96
C TRP A 50 11.91 -5.37 -2.72
N SER A 51 12.86 -4.52 -3.06
CA SER A 51 12.58 -3.32 -3.86
C SER A 51 13.65 -3.06 -4.91
N ALA A 52 13.24 -2.59 -6.07
CA ALA A 52 14.13 -2.14 -7.11
C ALA A 52 13.43 -1.11 -7.99
N THR A 53 14.19 -0.25 -8.65
CA THR A 53 13.65 0.57 -9.72
C THR A 53 13.39 -0.33 -10.92
N CYS A 54 12.19 -0.27 -11.48
CA CYS A 54 11.78 -1.11 -12.60
C CYS A 54 11.11 -0.27 -13.68
N MET A 55 11.12 -0.79 -14.89
CA MET A 55 10.30 -0.32 -16.01
C MET A 55 9.38 -1.45 -16.48
N ILE A 56 8.21 -1.12 -16.97
CA ILE A 56 7.27 -2.10 -17.53
C ILE A 56 7.73 -2.41 -18.96
N SER A 57 8.16 -3.66 -19.20
CA SER A 57 8.67 -4.11 -20.50
C SER A 57 7.60 -4.76 -21.37
N ASP A 58 6.55 -5.31 -20.75
CA ASP A 58 5.38 -5.84 -21.45
C ASP A 58 4.13 -5.65 -20.59
N LEU A 59 3.02 -5.24 -21.20
CA LEU A 59 1.75 -5.03 -20.53
C LEU A 59 0.59 -5.52 -21.40
N GLN A 60 -0.20 -6.43 -20.85
CA GLN A 60 -1.40 -6.97 -21.48
C GLN A 60 -2.60 -6.69 -20.59
N MET A 61 -3.44 -5.75 -21.01
CA MET A 61 -4.72 -5.44 -20.38
C MET A 61 -5.85 -6.09 -21.17
N GLY A 62 -6.33 -7.26 -20.73
CA GLY A 62 -7.38 -8.01 -21.42
C GLY A 62 -6.91 -8.80 -22.63
N GLY A 63 -5.72 -9.42 -22.54
CA GLY A 63 -5.09 -10.13 -23.66
C GLY A 63 -5.83 -11.40 -24.13
N ASP A 64 -6.56 -12.09 -23.23
CA ASP A 64 -7.34 -13.30 -23.55
C ASP A 64 -8.83 -13.06 -23.27
N LEU A 65 -9.55 -12.54 -24.27
CA LEU A 65 -10.97 -12.23 -24.19
C LEU A 65 -11.81 -13.46 -24.52
N ASP A 66 -11.79 -14.44 -23.63
CA ASP A 66 -12.81 -15.48 -23.61
C ASP A 66 -14.10 -14.85 -23.03
N VAL A 67 -15.12 -14.62 -23.87
CA VAL A 67 -16.41 -14.01 -23.44
C VAL A 67 -17.14 -14.83 -22.37
N THR A 68 -16.66 -16.04 -22.07
CA THR A 68 -17.18 -16.91 -21.01
C THR A 68 -16.42 -16.79 -19.68
N LYS A 69 -15.33 -16.00 -19.63
CA LYS A 69 -14.44 -15.86 -18.46
C LYS A 69 -14.05 -14.41 -18.20
N ALA A 70 -13.51 -14.15 -17.02
CA ALA A 70 -12.93 -12.86 -16.68
C ALA A 70 -11.67 -12.60 -17.52
N ALA A 71 -11.53 -11.37 -18.02
CA ALA A 71 -10.36 -10.94 -18.79
C ALA A 71 -9.09 -10.98 -17.91
N THR A 72 -7.96 -11.29 -18.53
CA THR A 72 -6.68 -11.43 -17.83
C THR A 72 -5.85 -10.14 -17.86
N PHE A 73 -5.09 -9.92 -16.80
CA PHE A 73 -4.07 -8.89 -16.69
C PHE A 73 -2.71 -9.55 -16.58
N LYS A 74 -1.73 -9.10 -17.37
CA LYS A 74 -0.32 -9.52 -17.27
C LYS A 74 0.61 -8.34 -17.44
N CYS A 75 1.63 -8.27 -16.60
CA CYS A 75 2.65 -7.22 -16.63
C CYS A 75 4.02 -7.86 -16.40
N THR A 76 4.98 -7.58 -17.27
CA THR A 76 6.39 -7.95 -17.08
C THR A 76 7.19 -6.70 -16.74
N LEU A 77 7.90 -6.75 -15.62
CA LEU A 77 8.76 -5.67 -15.15
C LEU A 77 10.22 -6.06 -15.33
N THR A 78 10.99 -5.15 -15.94
CA THR A 78 12.45 -5.25 -16.06
C THR A 78 13.10 -4.40 -14.99
N ILE A 79 14.04 -5.00 -14.27
CA ILE A 79 14.74 -4.33 -13.18
C ILE A 79 15.84 -3.44 -13.74
N ASN A 80 15.90 -2.20 -13.26
CA ASN A 80 16.94 -1.24 -13.61
C ASN A 80 17.62 -0.71 -12.34
N GLY A 81 18.85 -1.14 -12.10
CA GLY A 81 19.62 -0.80 -10.91
C GLY A 81 19.71 -1.95 -9.90
N GLU A 82 20.35 -1.67 -8.76
CA GLU A 82 20.60 -2.67 -7.74
C GLU A 82 19.33 -2.95 -6.92
N PRO A 83 18.83 -4.20 -6.88
CA PRO A 83 17.74 -4.55 -6.01
C PRO A 83 18.19 -4.56 -4.56
N SER A 84 17.35 -4.07 -3.65
CA SER A 84 17.57 -4.13 -2.21
C SER A 84 16.63 -5.13 -1.57
N PHE A 85 17.18 -5.97 -0.68
CA PHE A 85 16.40 -6.85 0.18
C PHE A 85 16.45 -6.32 1.61
N ALA A 86 15.30 -5.95 2.16
CA ALA A 86 15.16 -5.44 3.50
C ALA A 86 14.57 -6.51 4.42
N THR A 87 15.25 -6.79 5.53
CA THR A 87 14.81 -7.72 6.58
C THR A 87 14.58 -7.02 7.92
N VAL A 88 14.94 -5.74 8.01
CA VAL A 88 14.71 -4.92 9.19
C VAL A 88 13.37 -4.21 8.99
N PRO A 89 12.38 -4.40 9.90
CA PRO A 89 11.11 -3.70 9.77
C PRO A 89 11.30 -2.19 9.90
N ALA A 90 10.45 -1.44 9.20
CA ALA A 90 10.37 0.01 9.37
C ALA A 90 10.19 0.33 10.87
N PRO A 91 10.76 1.42 11.40
CA PRO A 91 10.57 1.77 12.80
C PRO A 91 9.09 1.88 13.19
N ALA A 92 8.77 1.52 14.43
CA ALA A 92 7.42 1.65 14.94
C ALA A 92 6.95 3.11 14.93
N LEU A 93 5.67 3.33 14.70
CA LEU A 93 5.06 4.65 14.79
C LEU A 93 5.09 5.12 16.25
N THR A 94 5.48 6.38 16.45
CA THR A 94 5.48 7.05 17.76
C THR A 94 4.12 7.65 18.10
N GLY A 95 3.26 7.84 17.11
CA GLY A 95 1.90 8.34 17.28
C GLY A 95 1.00 7.98 16.11
N LEU A 96 -0.30 7.87 16.36
CA LEU A 96 -1.34 7.80 15.35
C LEU A 96 -2.53 8.62 15.84
N THR A 97 -2.87 9.68 15.11
CA THR A 97 -4.05 10.50 15.39
C THR A 97 -5.07 10.33 14.27
N ALA A 98 -6.33 10.59 14.59
CA ALA A 98 -7.43 10.56 13.63
C ALA A 98 -8.27 11.83 13.77
N SER A 99 -8.80 12.34 12.66
CA SER A 99 -9.59 13.58 12.65
C SER A 99 -11.03 13.43 13.13
N GLY A 100 -11.47 12.21 13.48
CA GLY A 100 -12.84 11.94 13.93
C GLY A 100 -13.14 12.55 15.30
N THR A 101 -14.25 13.26 15.43
CA THR A 101 -14.67 13.87 16.69
C THR A 101 -15.01 12.80 17.74
N SER A 102 -14.49 12.98 18.96
CA SER A 102 -14.66 12.05 20.09
C SER A 102 -14.17 10.63 19.83
N GLY A 103 -13.23 10.46 18.90
CA GLY A 103 -12.71 9.15 18.56
C GLY A 103 -11.69 8.63 19.57
N THR A 104 -11.74 7.33 19.87
CA THR A 104 -10.80 6.68 20.79
C THR A 104 -10.25 5.38 20.20
N PHE A 105 -8.92 5.22 20.28
CA PHE A 105 -8.28 3.94 19.95
C PHE A 105 -8.42 2.96 21.11
N SER A 106 -8.75 1.71 20.78
CA SER A 106 -8.78 0.58 21.71
C SER A 106 -8.00 -0.60 21.12
N PRO A 107 -6.86 -1.02 21.72
CA PRO A 107 -6.23 -0.44 22.91
C PRO A 107 -5.69 0.99 22.66
N SER A 108 -5.29 1.69 23.72
CA SER A 108 -4.59 2.97 23.59
C SER A 108 -3.37 2.81 22.68
N PHE A 109 -3.12 3.79 21.80
CA PHE A 109 -2.07 3.68 20.80
C PHE A 109 -0.69 3.40 21.43
N SER A 110 -0.01 2.39 20.87
CA SER A 110 1.38 2.04 21.14
C SER A 110 2.02 1.56 19.84
N GLY A 111 3.16 2.09 19.44
CA GLY A 111 3.83 1.67 18.20
C GLY A 111 4.10 0.16 18.06
N SER A 112 4.09 -0.60 19.17
CA SER A 112 4.22 -2.06 19.18
C SER A 112 2.94 -2.82 18.85
N THR A 113 1.78 -2.18 18.94
CA THR A 113 0.48 -2.81 18.67
C THR A 113 0.08 -2.56 17.22
N MET A 114 -0.20 -3.64 16.49
CA MET A 114 -0.51 -3.59 15.05
C MET A 114 -2.01 -3.67 14.74
N SER A 115 -2.86 -3.90 15.74
CA SER A 115 -4.30 -4.02 15.57
C SER A 115 -5.05 -3.14 16.56
N TYR A 116 -5.97 -2.33 16.06
CA TYR A 116 -6.78 -1.40 16.86
C TYR A 116 -8.25 -1.41 16.44
N GLY A 117 -9.14 -1.15 17.39
CA GLY A 117 -10.44 -0.53 17.13
C GLY A 117 -10.32 0.99 17.23
N TYR A 118 -11.07 1.71 16.39
CA TYR A 118 -11.24 3.15 16.50
C TYR A 118 -12.71 3.51 16.36
N ASP A 119 -13.37 3.79 17.47
CA ASP A 119 -14.77 4.17 17.52
C ASP A 119 -14.89 5.69 17.52
N PHE A 120 -15.76 6.24 16.67
CA PHE A 120 -16.07 7.67 16.60
C PHE A 120 -17.55 7.91 16.29
N ILE A 121 -18.02 9.11 16.59
CA ILE A 121 -19.46 9.39 16.63
C ILE A 121 -19.92 10.15 15.39
N THR A 122 -19.67 11.46 15.31
CA THR A 122 -20.43 12.33 14.40
C THR A 122 -19.77 12.57 13.03
N SER A 123 -18.48 12.28 12.88
CA SER A 123 -17.76 12.60 11.65
C SER A 123 -18.24 11.72 10.48
N THR A 124 -18.59 12.32 9.35
CA THR A 124 -18.92 11.59 8.11
C THR A 124 -17.69 11.24 7.28
N SER A 125 -16.52 11.72 7.70
CA SER A 125 -15.24 11.34 7.16
C SER A 125 -14.14 11.49 8.20
N ILE A 126 -13.14 10.62 8.14
CA ILE A 126 -11.94 10.66 8.97
C ILE A 126 -10.69 10.54 8.11
N ALA A 127 -9.58 11.04 8.62
CA ALA A 127 -8.24 10.81 8.10
C ALA A 127 -7.32 10.43 9.25
N PHE A 128 -6.34 9.58 8.98
CA PHE A 128 -5.33 9.16 9.94
C PHE A 128 -4.02 9.90 9.69
N THR A 129 -3.38 10.39 10.73
CA THR A 129 -2.07 11.04 10.66
C THR A 129 -1.06 10.23 11.49
N PRO A 130 -0.26 9.36 10.86
CA PRO A 130 0.81 8.64 11.53
C PRO A 130 1.97 9.60 11.88
N THR A 131 2.69 9.30 12.96
CA THR A 131 3.88 10.05 13.40
C THR A 131 5.00 9.07 13.72
N ALA A 132 6.22 9.33 13.22
CA ALA A 132 7.42 8.53 13.49
C ALA A 132 8.63 9.45 13.64
N SER A 133 9.73 8.92 14.19
CA SER A 133 11.01 9.62 14.27
C SER A 133 11.71 9.73 12.91
N GLU A 134 11.47 8.77 12.02
CA GLU A 134 12.05 8.70 10.68
C GLU A 134 11.06 9.15 9.60
N SER A 135 11.58 9.66 8.49
CA SER A 135 10.79 9.99 7.30
C SER A 135 10.44 8.73 6.52
N LEU A 136 9.26 8.18 6.80
CA LEU A 136 8.73 6.97 6.15
C LEU A 136 7.58 7.28 5.18
N GLN A 137 7.33 6.38 4.25
CA GLN A 137 6.20 6.41 3.34
C GLN A 137 5.01 5.64 3.93
N CYS A 138 3.79 6.07 3.60
CA CYS A 138 2.54 5.49 4.04
C CYS A 138 1.62 5.24 2.84
N THR A 139 1.01 4.07 2.82
CA THR A 139 -0.05 3.72 1.87
C THR A 139 -1.29 3.30 2.65
N LEU A 140 -2.42 3.91 2.35
CA LEU A 140 -3.70 3.63 2.99
C LEU A 140 -4.51 2.65 2.14
N TYR A 141 -5.01 1.59 2.75
CA TYR A 141 -6.05 0.74 2.18
C TYR A 141 -7.29 0.79 3.07
N VAL A 142 -8.45 0.79 2.43
CA VAL A 142 -9.77 0.70 3.09
C VAL A 142 -10.50 -0.46 2.44
N ASP A 143 -10.89 -1.44 3.25
CA ASP A 143 -11.51 -2.70 2.82
C ASP A 143 -10.74 -3.40 1.68
N GLY A 144 -9.41 -3.31 1.72
CA GLY A 144 -8.51 -3.89 0.72
C GLY A 144 -8.27 -3.02 -0.52
N VAL A 145 -8.96 -1.87 -0.65
CA VAL A 145 -8.80 -0.95 -1.79
C VAL A 145 -7.86 0.18 -1.42
N ILE A 146 -6.84 0.42 -2.25
CA ILE A 146 -5.89 1.53 -2.05
C ILE A 146 -6.61 2.88 -2.13
N GLN A 147 -6.30 3.77 -1.18
CA GLN A 147 -6.88 5.10 -1.11
C GLN A 147 -5.84 6.14 -1.50
N GLY A 148 -5.97 6.66 -2.72
CA GLY A 148 -5.09 7.70 -3.26
C GLY A 148 -3.63 7.27 -3.46
N ALA A 149 -2.77 8.27 -3.68
CA ALA A 149 -1.33 8.06 -3.77
C ALA A 149 -0.71 7.86 -2.38
N ALA A 150 0.47 7.23 -2.35
CA ALA A 150 1.26 7.15 -1.12
C ALA A 150 1.61 8.55 -0.58
N PHE A 151 1.69 8.68 0.73
CA PHE A 151 1.95 9.93 1.45
C PHE A 151 3.06 9.75 2.48
N THR A 152 3.56 10.85 3.04
CA THR A 152 4.65 10.80 4.03
C THR A 152 4.08 10.82 5.46
N VAL A 153 4.74 10.11 6.38
CA VAL A 153 4.47 10.21 7.81
C VAL A 153 4.44 11.68 8.27
N GLY A 154 3.53 12.01 9.18
CA GLY A 154 3.26 13.37 9.63
C GLY A 154 2.25 14.13 8.77
N THR A 155 1.88 13.59 7.61
CA THR A 155 0.80 14.12 6.77
C THR A 155 -0.48 13.30 6.99
N ALA A 156 -1.63 13.96 6.94
CA ALA A 156 -2.92 13.27 7.00
C ALA A 156 -3.11 12.37 5.77
N SER A 157 -3.65 11.18 5.99
CA SER A 157 -4.05 10.27 4.94
C SER A 157 -5.15 10.89 4.06
N PRO A 158 -5.41 10.31 2.87
CA PRO A 158 -6.65 10.56 2.15
C PRO A 158 -7.87 10.32 3.05
N ALA A 159 -8.93 11.08 2.78
CA ALA A 159 -10.16 11.06 3.56
C ALA A 159 -10.92 9.75 3.34
N ILE A 160 -11.30 9.09 4.44
CA ILE A 160 -12.13 7.89 4.43
C ILE A 160 -13.56 8.34 4.66
N ALA A 161 -14.45 8.09 3.71
CA ALA A 161 -15.85 8.50 3.79
C ALA A 161 -16.70 7.44 4.49
N PHE A 162 -17.59 7.88 5.38
CA PHE A 162 -18.59 7.05 6.05
C PHE A 162 -19.97 7.62 5.72
N SER A 163 -20.59 7.12 4.64
CA SER A 163 -21.89 7.59 4.15
C SER A 163 -23.02 7.36 5.17
N THR A 164 -22.94 6.29 5.95
CA THR A 164 -23.83 5.96 7.07
C THR A 164 -23.02 5.49 8.28
N ALA A 165 -23.68 5.26 9.42
CA ALA A 165 -23.08 4.48 10.50
C ALA A 165 -22.65 3.10 9.95
N GLY A 166 -21.49 2.61 10.39
CA GLY A 166 -20.85 1.44 9.80
C GLY A 166 -19.37 1.35 10.15
N SER A 167 -18.69 0.37 9.54
CA SER A 167 -17.28 0.08 9.83
C SER A 167 -16.48 -0.12 8.56
N HIS A 168 -15.20 0.26 8.62
CA HIS A 168 -14.21 -0.01 7.59
C HIS A 168 -12.99 -0.71 8.20
N LEU A 169 -12.44 -1.68 7.47
CA LEU A 169 -11.14 -2.25 7.78
C LEU A 169 -10.06 -1.39 7.11
N VAL A 170 -9.31 -0.67 7.92
CA VAL A 170 -8.26 0.24 7.47
C VAL A 170 -6.91 -0.44 7.65
N SER A 171 -6.15 -0.57 6.57
CA SER A 171 -4.76 -1.05 6.63
C SER A 171 -3.82 0.09 6.25
N LEU A 172 -3.03 0.56 7.22
CA LEU A 172 -2.02 1.56 7.01
C LEU A 172 -0.66 0.88 6.88
N VAL A 173 -0.15 0.80 5.66
CA VAL A 173 1.15 0.20 5.34
C VAL A 173 2.22 1.28 5.42
N ILE A 174 3.19 1.08 6.31
CA ILE A 174 4.35 1.94 6.51
C ILE A 174 5.55 1.27 5.84
N SER A 175 6.24 2.01 4.97
CA SER A 175 7.41 1.53 4.24
C SER A 175 8.51 2.59 4.19
N GLY A 176 9.73 2.18 3.86
CA GLY A 176 10.86 3.08 3.73
C GLY A 176 12.01 2.39 3.02
N ALA A 177 12.91 3.17 2.41
CA ALA A 177 14.08 2.60 1.74
C ALA A 177 14.93 1.81 2.74
N GLY A 178 15.27 0.56 2.39
CA GLY A 178 16.06 -0.33 3.25
C GLY A 178 15.30 -0.99 4.40
N TYR A 179 13.99 -0.77 4.52
CA TYR A 179 13.14 -1.38 5.55
C TYR A 179 12.09 -2.32 4.95
N SER A 180 11.75 -3.38 5.67
CA SER A 180 10.54 -4.16 5.39
C SER A 180 9.31 -3.42 5.90
N SER A 181 8.19 -3.61 5.20
CA SER A 181 6.96 -2.87 5.47
C SER A 181 6.32 -3.31 6.80
N GLN A 182 5.73 -2.37 7.54
CA GLN A 182 4.88 -2.65 8.70
C GLN A 182 3.44 -2.23 8.43
N THR A 183 2.46 -3.03 8.86
CA THR A 183 1.04 -2.72 8.63
C THR A 183 0.33 -2.55 9.97
N TYR A 184 -0.28 -1.38 10.16
CA TYR A 184 -1.22 -1.13 11.24
C TYR A 184 -2.64 -1.32 10.72
N THR A 185 -3.36 -2.27 11.32
CA THR A 185 -4.75 -2.57 10.99
C THR A 185 -5.67 -1.90 12.00
N ILE A 186 -6.59 -1.08 11.52
CA ILE A 186 -7.56 -0.36 12.32
C ILE A 186 -8.96 -0.72 11.85
N THR A 187 -9.78 -1.28 12.73
CA THR A 187 -11.22 -1.39 12.52
C THR A 187 -11.85 -0.07 12.95
N ALA A 188 -12.11 0.80 11.98
CA ALA A 188 -12.71 2.11 12.23
C ALA A 188 -14.24 1.98 12.19
N VAL A 189 -14.92 2.39 13.27
CA VAL A 189 -16.36 2.25 13.43
C VAL A 189 -16.99 3.61 13.69
N ARG A 190 -17.95 3.97 12.84
CA ARG A 190 -18.84 5.11 13.04
C ARG A 190 -20.13 4.62 13.70
N THR A 191 -20.40 5.08 14.92
CA THR A 191 -21.56 4.59 15.71
C THR A 191 -22.89 5.26 15.37
N THR A 192 -22.88 6.48 14.82
CA THR A 192 -24.10 7.28 14.52
C THR A 192 -23.91 8.18 13.30
#